data_AF-A0A6B0XHW2-F1
#
_entry.id   AF-A0A6B0XHW2-F1
#
_cell.length_a   1.000
_cell.length_b   1.000
_cell.length_c   1.000
_cell.angle_alpha   90.00
_cell.angle_beta   90.00
_cell.angle_gamma   90.00
#
_symmetry.space_group_name_H-M   'P 1'
#
loop_
_entity.id
_entity.type
_entity.pdbx_description
1 polymer ?
#
loop_
_entity_poly.entity_id
_entity_poly.type
_entity_poly.pdbx_seq_one_letter_code
_entity_poly.pdbx_strand_id
1 'polypeptide(L)'
;MPFDSSSLPIRLFTASHERSWNPAEIDFSQERSDWMSFSDDERNLLIRLISGFRVGERGVTHELAPLQFRFRQDGRLEDEMYVTAQMYEEARHVQFFETWLIEALPGRFGVDIPYPNLHGDMFSTRLPATMRALFTDDSPEALLNAIMLYHFYVEGVGAEASYPIYYKIFERTGKLPALNRGIRLIQRDEARHIGFGVYILQRLLAEHPHLVEQFEAQVEAMRPFAEDGPNQTFAGFERGQAPFDLDYDEYRQLYLDKLEEMRQSIYDGRLAAAV
;
A
#
# COMPACT_ATOMS: atom_id res chain seq x y z
N MET A 1 32.12 1.16 -5.20
CA MET A 1 30.90 0.67 -5.91
C MET A 1 30.70 1.59 -7.10
N PRO A 2 30.66 1.07 -8.34
CA PRO A 2 30.29 1.88 -9.50
C PRO A 2 28.84 2.37 -9.32
N PHE A 3 28.57 3.61 -9.73
CA PHE A 3 27.25 4.23 -9.64
C PHE A 3 26.62 4.28 -11.04
N ASP A 4 25.43 3.71 -11.22
CA ASP A 4 24.65 3.80 -12.43
C ASP A 4 23.51 4.82 -12.29
N SER A 5 23.78 6.04 -12.77
CA SER A 5 22.80 7.13 -12.79
C SER A 5 21.59 6.88 -13.69
N SER A 6 21.65 5.87 -14.55
CA SER A 6 20.56 5.51 -15.47
C SER A 6 19.67 4.38 -14.94
N SER A 7 20.05 3.76 -13.83
CA SER A 7 19.31 2.66 -13.20
C SER A 7 17.90 3.07 -12.80
N LEU A 8 16.96 2.11 -12.80
CA LEU A 8 15.57 2.40 -12.41
C LEU A 8 15.47 2.99 -10.99
N PRO A 9 16.14 2.47 -9.94
CA PRO A 9 16.05 3.05 -8.60
C PRO A 9 16.43 4.53 -8.55
N ILE A 10 17.44 4.96 -9.32
CA ILE A 10 17.84 6.38 -9.37
C ILE A 10 16.80 7.24 -10.10
N ARG A 11 16.17 6.71 -11.16
CA ARG A 11 15.04 7.41 -11.81
C ARG A 11 13.85 7.55 -10.86
N LEU A 12 13.51 6.50 -10.11
CA LEU A 12 12.43 6.53 -9.14
C LEU A 12 12.75 7.51 -7.99
N PHE A 13 13.99 7.49 -7.47
CA PHE A 13 14.45 8.42 -6.44
C PHE A 13 14.34 9.88 -6.89
N THR A 14 14.76 10.17 -8.12
CA THR A 14 14.65 11.50 -8.73
C THR A 14 13.18 11.89 -8.87
N ALA A 15 12.32 10.98 -9.34
CA ALA A 15 10.89 11.22 -9.48
C ALA A 15 10.19 11.48 -8.14
N SER A 16 10.54 10.77 -7.07
CA SER A 16 10.01 11.00 -5.71
C SER A 16 10.34 12.42 -5.22
N HIS A 17 11.55 12.92 -5.52
CA HIS A 17 11.91 14.31 -5.22
C HIS A 17 11.11 15.32 -6.07
N GLU A 18 11.10 15.16 -7.39
CA GLU A 18 10.44 16.08 -8.32
C GLU A 18 8.93 16.20 -8.11
N ARG A 19 8.31 15.12 -7.59
CA ARG A 19 6.87 15.03 -7.39
C ARG A 19 6.48 15.16 -5.92
N SER A 20 7.38 15.56 -5.04
CA SER A 20 7.08 15.68 -3.63
C SER A 20 5.88 16.61 -3.34
N TRP A 21 5.16 16.31 -2.27
CA TRP A 21 4.04 17.09 -1.76
C TRP A 21 4.13 17.20 -0.23
N ASN A 22 3.45 18.20 0.33
CA ASN A 22 3.44 18.47 1.77
C ASN A 22 2.02 18.36 2.33
N PRO A 23 1.74 17.45 3.28
CA PRO A 23 0.42 17.33 3.90
C PRO A 23 -0.07 18.65 4.52
N ALA A 24 0.84 19.50 5.01
CA ALA A 24 0.49 20.77 5.63
C ALA A 24 -0.05 21.82 4.63
N GLU A 25 0.10 21.60 3.32
CA GLU A 25 -0.43 22.47 2.27
C GLU A 25 -1.83 22.04 1.80
N ILE A 26 -2.36 20.93 2.32
CA ILE A 26 -3.72 20.47 2.02
C ILE A 26 -4.71 21.21 2.93
N ASP A 27 -5.77 21.76 2.34
CA ASP A 27 -6.86 22.41 3.08
C ASP A 27 -7.85 21.37 3.63
N PHE A 28 -7.86 21.19 4.96
CA PHE A 28 -8.77 20.27 5.66
C PHE A 28 -10.04 20.94 6.21
N SER A 29 -10.26 22.23 5.93
CA SER A 29 -11.33 23.02 6.56
C SER A 29 -12.74 22.47 6.35
N GLN A 30 -12.96 21.75 5.25
CA GLN A 30 -14.26 21.18 4.88
C GLN A 30 -14.53 19.80 5.53
N GLU A 31 -13.48 19.05 5.86
CA GLU A 31 -13.56 17.61 6.19
C GLU A 31 -14.51 17.31 7.35
N ARG A 32 -14.45 18.14 8.42
CA ARG A 32 -15.29 17.92 9.61
C ARG A 32 -16.77 18.08 9.30
N SER A 33 -17.13 19.13 8.56
CA SER A 33 -18.54 19.39 8.27
C SER A 33 -19.12 18.33 7.35
N ASP A 34 -18.33 17.88 6.37
CA ASP A 34 -18.67 16.79 5.48
C ASP A 34 -18.83 15.48 6.26
N TRP A 35 -17.89 15.15 7.15
CA TRP A 35 -17.95 13.97 8.00
C TRP A 35 -19.25 13.90 8.82
N MET A 36 -19.61 15.02 9.45
CA MET A 36 -20.82 15.10 10.29
C MET A 36 -22.11 14.96 9.49
N SER A 37 -22.08 15.25 8.19
CA SER A 37 -23.25 15.17 7.32
C SER A 37 -23.57 13.76 6.80
N PHE A 38 -22.67 12.80 6.97
CA PHE A 38 -22.91 11.40 6.63
C PHE A 38 -23.84 10.73 7.66
N SER A 39 -24.59 9.73 7.20
CA SER A 39 -25.32 8.80 8.07
C SER A 39 -24.36 7.94 8.90
N ASP A 40 -24.88 7.26 9.92
CA ASP A 40 -24.06 6.36 10.75
C ASP A 40 -23.46 5.21 9.94
N ASP A 41 -24.22 4.63 9.02
CA ASP A 41 -23.74 3.56 8.14
C ASP A 41 -22.65 4.04 7.18
N GLU A 42 -22.83 5.21 6.56
CA GLU A 42 -21.82 5.85 5.72
C GLU A 42 -20.51 6.12 6.50
N ARG A 43 -20.62 6.64 7.73
CA ARG A 43 -19.46 6.85 8.61
C ARG A 43 -18.80 5.53 9.01
N ASN A 44 -19.59 4.49 9.30
CA ASN A 44 -19.09 3.18 9.70
C ASN A 44 -18.33 2.49 8.58
N LEU A 45 -18.77 2.60 7.32
CA LEU A 45 -18.02 2.08 6.18
C LEU A 45 -16.74 2.90 5.95
N LEU A 46 -16.85 4.23 5.89
CA LEU A 46 -15.71 5.12 5.66
C LEU A 46 -14.63 4.98 6.72
N ILE A 47 -15.00 4.88 8.00
CA ILE A 47 -14.03 4.80 9.08
C ILE A 47 -13.21 3.51 8.99
N ARG A 48 -13.80 2.39 8.54
CA ARG A 48 -13.08 1.13 8.34
C ARG A 48 -12.07 1.23 7.21
N LEU A 49 -12.48 1.79 6.07
CA LEU A 49 -11.61 2.02 4.92
C LEU A 49 -10.41 2.92 5.28
N ILE A 50 -10.67 4.03 5.99
CA ILE A 50 -9.62 4.95 6.46
C ILE A 50 -8.71 4.29 7.50
N SER A 51 -9.28 3.48 8.39
CA SER A 51 -8.49 2.73 9.39
C SER A 51 -7.57 1.72 8.75
N GLY A 52 -8.02 1.05 7.68
CA GLY A 52 -7.21 0.10 6.94
C GLY A 52 -5.96 0.74 6.37
N PHE A 53 -6.11 1.86 5.67
CA PHE A 53 -4.97 2.65 5.20
C PHE A 53 -4.09 3.11 6.35
N ARG A 54 -4.66 3.77 7.37
CA ARG A 54 -3.86 4.27 8.50
C ARG A 54 -3.00 3.19 9.17
N VAL A 55 -3.58 2.01 9.43
CA VAL A 55 -2.86 0.87 10.01
C VAL A 55 -1.80 0.36 9.04
N GLY A 56 -2.16 0.28 7.75
CA GLY A 56 -1.25 -0.04 6.66
C GLY A 56 -0.05 0.89 6.60
N GLU A 57 -0.25 2.18 6.39
CA GLU A 57 0.78 3.23 6.30
C GLU A 57 1.75 3.17 7.49
N ARG A 58 1.22 3.00 8.71
CA ARG A 58 2.06 2.87 9.91
C ARG A 58 2.89 1.59 9.88
N GLY A 59 2.29 0.46 9.50
CA GLY A 59 2.98 -0.82 9.40
C GLY A 59 4.09 -0.79 8.34
N VAL A 60 3.78 -0.31 7.14
CA VAL A 60 4.72 -0.24 6.01
C VAL A 60 5.84 0.77 6.27
N THR A 61 5.55 1.90 6.94
CA THR A 61 6.57 2.86 7.43
C THR A 61 7.52 2.19 8.43
N HIS A 62 6.97 1.46 9.42
CA HIS A 62 7.78 0.85 10.47
C HIS A 62 8.70 -0.28 9.96
N GLU A 63 8.27 -1.01 8.93
CA GLU A 63 8.91 -2.26 8.51
C GLU A 63 9.78 -2.13 7.24
N LEU A 64 10.06 -0.92 6.72
CA LEU A 64 10.94 -0.70 5.56
C LEU A 64 12.44 -0.79 5.84
N ALA A 65 12.88 -0.39 7.05
CA ALA A 65 14.30 -0.32 7.39
C ALA A 65 15.09 -1.63 7.16
N PRO A 66 14.54 -2.84 7.40
CA PRO A 66 15.21 -4.10 7.06
C PRO A 66 15.59 -4.22 5.57
N LEU A 67 14.76 -3.69 4.67
CA LEU A 67 15.02 -3.75 3.23
C LEU A 67 16.18 -2.83 2.83
N GLN A 68 16.23 -1.61 3.38
CA GLN A 68 17.36 -0.72 3.22
C GLN A 68 18.67 -1.37 3.72
N PHE A 69 18.61 -1.98 4.92
CA PHE A 69 19.74 -2.71 5.47
C PHE A 69 20.20 -3.84 4.54
N ARG A 70 19.25 -4.59 3.97
CA ARG A 70 19.55 -5.67 3.02
C ARG A 70 20.29 -5.16 1.79
N PHE A 71 19.79 -4.12 1.12
CA PHE A 71 20.45 -3.58 -0.07
C PHE A 71 21.84 -3.01 0.22
N ARG A 72 22.05 -2.45 1.40
CA ARG A 72 23.37 -2.05 1.88
C ARG A 72 24.34 -3.23 1.98
N GLN A 73 23.92 -4.37 2.56
CA GLN A 73 24.76 -5.58 2.66
C GLN A 73 25.13 -6.13 1.28
N ASP A 74 24.19 -6.07 0.34
CA ASP A 74 24.38 -6.53 -1.04
C ASP A 74 25.23 -5.57 -1.89
N GLY A 75 25.62 -4.40 -1.36
CA GLY A 75 26.35 -3.37 -2.10
C GLY A 75 25.53 -2.71 -3.22
N ARG A 76 24.20 -2.69 -3.07
CA ARG A 76 23.22 -2.16 -4.02
C ARG A 76 22.85 -0.72 -3.66
N LEU A 77 23.80 0.19 -3.87
CA LEU A 77 23.69 1.58 -3.42
C LEU A 77 22.47 2.31 -4.03
N GLU A 78 22.16 2.09 -5.30
CA GLU A 78 21.04 2.73 -5.99
C GLU A 78 19.68 2.30 -5.41
N ASP A 79 19.55 1.02 -5.06
CA ASP A 79 18.36 0.49 -4.37
C ASP A 79 18.26 1.04 -2.94
N GLU A 80 19.38 1.07 -2.20
CA GLU A 80 19.46 1.69 -0.86
C GLU A 80 19.01 3.17 -0.91
N MET A 81 19.45 3.92 -1.93
CA MET A 81 19.04 5.31 -2.15
C MET A 81 17.53 5.43 -2.39
N TYR A 82 16.95 4.62 -3.28
CA TYR A 82 15.51 4.69 -3.53
C TYR A 82 14.68 4.37 -2.28
N VAL A 83 15.07 3.35 -1.51
CA VAL A 83 14.37 3.01 -0.27
C VAL A 83 14.38 4.17 0.74
N THR A 84 15.41 5.04 0.74
CA THR A 84 15.35 6.27 1.58
C THR A 84 14.22 7.21 1.18
N ALA A 85 13.95 7.34 -0.13
CA ALA A 85 12.84 8.14 -0.63
C ALA A 85 11.52 7.48 -0.23
N GLN A 86 11.33 6.19 -0.52
CA GLN A 86 10.11 5.47 -0.14
C GLN A 86 9.81 5.58 1.37
N MET A 87 10.82 5.41 2.25
CA MET A 87 10.65 5.61 3.69
C MET A 87 10.13 7.01 4.06
N TYR A 88 10.54 8.04 3.34
CA TYR A 88 10.03 9.40 3.52
C TYR A 88 8.60 9.55 3.00
N GLU A 89 8.26 8.91 1.87
CA GLU A 89 6.92 8.92 1.29
C GLU A 89 5.92 8.23 2.23
N GLU A 90 6.25 7.06 2.77
CA GLU A 90 5.41 6.36 3.76
C GLU A 90 5.22 7.17 5.04
N ALA A 91 6.30 7.77 5.56
CA ALA A 91 6.21 8.64 6.74
C ALA A 91 5.27 9.84 6.49
N ARG A 92 5.26 10.35 5.26
CA ARG A 92 4.33 11.41 4.84
C ARG A 92 2.90 10.90 4.70
N HIS A 93 2.68 9.67 4.25
CA HIS A 93 1.34 9.06 4.23
C HIS A 93 0.78 8.94 5.65
N VAL A 94 1.59 8.47 6.60
CA VAL A 94 1.24 8.45 8.03
C VAL A 94 0.89 9.85 8.52
N GLN A 95 1.74 10.85 8.25
CA GLN A 95 1.47 12.23 8.64
C GLN A 95 0.11 12.71 8.10
N PHE A 96 -0.17 12.44 6.82
CA PHE A 96 -1.42 12.83 6.18
C PHE A 96 -2.65 12.24 6.89
N PHE A 97 -2.68 10.92 7.13
CA PHE A 97 -3.82 10.28 7.79
C PHE A 97 -3.99 10.73 9.25
N GLU A 98 -2.90 10.95 9.99
CA GLU A 98 -3.00 11.49 11.35
C GLU A 98 -3.54 12.92 11.37
N THR A 99 -3.09 13.78 10.44
CA THR A 99 -3.63 15.13 10.28
C THR A 99 -5.09 15.08 9.91
N TRP A 100 -5.48 14.25 8.94
CA TRP A 100 -6.87 14.10 8.54
C TRP A 100 -7.77 13.69 9.72
N LEU A 101 -7.33 12.74 10.54
CA LEU A 101 -8.08 12.33 11.73
C LEU A 101 -8.24 13.46 12.74
N ILE A 102 -7.21 14.27 12.97
CA ILE A 102 -7.29 15.42 13.89
C ILE A 102 -8.31 16.44 13.39
N GLU A 103 -8.28 16.75 12.10
CA GLU A 103 -9.11 17.79 11.50
C GLU A 103 -10.58 17.35 11.37
N ALA A 104 -10.80 16.16 10.79
CA ALA A 104 -12.12 15.60 10.57
C ALA A 104 -12.77 15.07 11.86
N LEU A 105 -11.99 14.40 12.74
CA LEU A 105 -12.44 13.67 13.92
C LEU A 105 -11.72 14.14 15.21
N PRO A 106 -11.89 15.41 15.63
CA PRO A 106 -11.18 15.94 16.78
C PRO A 106 -11.40 15.07 18.04
N GLY A 107 -10.32 14.78 18.76
CA GLY A 107 -10.33 13.92 19.94
C GLY A 107 -10.19 12.42 19.66
N ARG A 108 -10.02 12.01 18.41
CA ARG A 108 -9.66 10.62 18.03
C ARG A 108 -8.15 10.39 17.85
N PHE A 109 -7.32 11.40 18.11
CA PHE A 109 -5.87 11.26 18.04
C PHE A 109 -5.36 10.19 19.03
N GLY A 110 -4.53 9.28 18.53
CA GLY A 110 -3.99 8.17 19.35
C GLY A 110 -5.03 7.15 19.82
N VAL A 111 -6.27 7.23 19.32
CA VAL A 111 -7.32 6.24 19.61
C VAL A 111 -7.27 5.13 18.56
N ASP A 112 -7.39 3.89 18.99
CA ASP A 112 -7.57 2.77 18.08
C ASP A 112 -8.94 2.87 17.41
N ILE A 113 -8.92 2.82 16.08
CA ILE A 113 -10.10 2.92 15.25
C ILE A 113 -10.44 1.50 14.77
N PRO A 114 -11.74 1.11 14.68
CA PRO A 114 -12.10 -0.25 14.33
C PRO A 114 -11.48 -0.71 13.00
N TYR A 115 -10.63 -1.74 13.08
CA TYR A 115 -10.01 -2.41 11.94
C TYR A 115 -10.26 -3.92 12.04
N PRO A 116 -10.99 -4.55 11.09
CA PRO A 116 -11.25 -5.97 11.12
C PRO A 116 -9.96 -6.81 10.98
N ASN A 117 -9.77 -7.74 11.90
CA ASN A 117 -8.68 -8.72 11.80
C ASN A 117 -9.17 -9.94 10.98
N LEU A 118 -9.00 -9.91 9.66
CA LEU A 118 -9.56 -10.92 8.76
C LEU A 118 -8.78 -12.25 8.71
N HIS A 119 -7.45 -12.22 8.84
CA HIS A 119 -6.62 -13.42 8.71
C HIS A 119 -5.47 -13.50 9.73
N GLY A 120 -5.68 -13.02 10.94
CA GLY A 120 -4.58 -12.73 11.86
C GLY A 120 -3.90 -11.42 11.46
N ASP A 121 -2.98 -10.98 12.30
CA ASP A 121 -2.55 -9.60 12.23
C ASP A 121 -1.46 -9.38 11.15
N MET A 122 -1.89 -8.89 9.98
CA MET A 122 -0.99 -8.54 8.87
C MET A 122 0.09 -7.57 9.32
N PHE A 123 -0.30 -6.44 9.93
CA PHE A 123 0.60 -5.32 10.19
C PHE A 123 1.29 -5.40 11.56
N SER A 124 0.76 -6.18 12.52
CA SER A 124 1.40 -6.41 13.82
C SER A 124 2.25 -7.68 13.87
N THR A 125 1.99 -8.66 13.00
CA THR A 125 2.64 -9.98 13.08
C THR A 125 3.35 -10.36 11.79
N ARG A 126 2.61 -10.49 10.69
CA ARG A 126 3.15 -11.09 9.45
C ARG A 126 4.18 -10.19 8.78
N LEU A 127 3.81 -8.94 8.50
CA LEU A 127 4.70 -7.97 7.87
C LEU A 127 5.96 -7.73 8.71
N PRO A 128 5.87 -7.48 10.04
CA PRO A 128 7.07 -7.38 10.87
C PRO A 128 7.93 -8.64 10.87
N ALA A 129 7.34 -9.84 10.98
CA ALA A 129 8.10 -11.08 10.98
C ALA A 129 8.85 -11.30 9.67
N THR A 130 8.18 -11.08 8.53
CA THR A 130 8.78 -11.27 7.21
C THR A 130 9.85 -10.21 6.91
N MET A 131 9.58 -8.93 7.17
CA MET A 131 10.54 -7.87 6.88
C MET A 131 11.77 -7.96 7.78
N ARG A 132 11.59 -8.17 9.08
CA ARG A 132 12.71 -8.23 10.03
C ARG A 132 13.58 -9.47 9.87
N ALA A 133 13.09 -10.53 9.22
CA ALA A 133 13.92 -11.68 8.87
C ALA A 133 15.14 -11.27 8.01
N LEU A 134 15.02 -10.21 7.19
CA LEU A 134 16.12 -9.68 6.37
C LEU A 134 17.33 -9.17 7.17
N PHE A 135 17.19 -8.93 8.48
CA PHE A 135 18.33 -8.59 9.33
C PHE A 135 19.27 -9.78 9.59
N THR A 136 18.76 -11.01 9.46
CA THR A 136 19.47 -12.23 9.88
C THR A 136 19.54 -13.30 8.79
N ASP A 137 18.60 -13.30 7.86
CA ASP A 137 18.53 -14.23 6.73
C ASP A 137 18.88 -13.49 5.45
N ASP A 138 20.02 -13.86 4.87
CA ASP A 138 20.58 -13.22 3.69
C ASP A 138 20.25 -13.97 2.39
N SER A 139 19.34 -14.94 2.46
CA SER A 139 18.91 -15.75 1.32
C SER A 139 18.05 -14.96 0.32
N PRO A 140 18.11 -15.32 -0.98
CA PRO A 140 17.22 -14.73 -1.97
C PRO A 140 15.75 -15.11 -1.71
N GLU A 141 15.46 -16.23 -1.03
CA GLU A 141 14.13 -16.61 -0.54
C GLU A 141 13.57 -15.61 0.47
N ALA A 142 14.39 -15.12 1.41
CA ALA A 142 13.97 -14.11 2.39
C ALA A 142 13.63 -12.78 1.71
N LEU A 143 14.44 -12.34 0.74
CA LEU A 143 14.16 -11.15 -0.06
C LEU A 143 12.89 -11.32 -0.90
N LEU A 144 12.68 -12.49 -1.51
CA LEU A 144 11.44 -12.81 -2.24
C LEU A 144 10.23 -12.64 -1.32
N ASN A 145 10.25 -13.27 -0.14
CA ASN A 145 9.14 -13.21 0.82
C ASN A 145 8.82 -11.77 1.24
N ALA A 146 9.85 -10.95 1.48
CA ALA A 146 9.70 -9.56 1.87
C ALA A 146 9.05 -8.72 0.77
N ILE A 147 9.56 -8.79 -0.47
CA ILE A 147 9.01 -8.02 -1.59
C ILE A 147 7.60 -8.52 -1.97
N MET A 148 7.37 -9.84 -1.91
CA MET A 148 6.05 -10.43 -2.15
C MET A 148 5.01 -9.93 -1.14
N LEU A 149 5.34 -9.88 0.15
CA LEU A 149 4.37 -9.44 1.14
C LEU A 149 4.15 -7.92 1.10
N TYR A 150 5.23 -7.15 1.00
CA TYR A 150 5.19 -5.69 1.08
C TYR A 150 4.69 -5.07 -0.23
N HIS A 151 5.50 -5.14 -1.30
CA HIS A 151 5.23 -4.40 -2.52
C HIS A 151 4.21 -5.10 -3.41
N PHE A 152 4.26 -6.42 -3.48
CA PHE A 152 3.36 -7.17 -4.35
C PHE A 152 1.95 -7.24 -3.76
N TYR A 153 1.80 -7.69 -2.51
CA TYR A 153 0.48 -7.87 -1.91
C TYR A 153 -0.05 -6.62 -1.21
N VAL A 154 0.65 -6.07 -0.23
CA VAL A 154 0.12 -4.95 0.58
C VAL A 154 -0.13 -3.71 -0.28
N GLU A 155 0.85 -3.28 -1.07
CA GLU A 155 0.73 -2.12 -1.97
C GLU A 155 0.01 -2.51 -3.28
N GLY A 156 0.57 -3.46 -4.03
CA GLY A 156 0.13 -3.81 -5.39
C GLY A 156 -1.24 -4.45 -5.51
N VAL A 157 -1.75 -5.08 -4.45
CA VAL A 157 -3.11 -5.66 -4.41
C VAL A 157 -3.99 -4.91 -3.42
N GLY A 158 -3.55 -4.80 -2.17
CA GLY A 158 -4.34 -4.26 -1.06
C GLY A 158 -4.70 -2.79 -1.26
N ALA A 159 -3.68 -1.93 -1.39
CA ALA A 159 -3.88 -0.49 -1.57
C ALA A 159 -4.55 -0.21 -2.92
N GLU A 160 -4.03 -0.80 -4.00
CA GLU A 160 -4.53 -0.58 -5.37
C GLU A 160 -6.01 -0.97 -5.57
N ALA A 161 -6.48 -2.07 -4.98
CA ALA A 161 -7.89 -2.44 -5.05
C ALA A 161 -8.79 -1.55 -4.18
N SER A 162 -8.22 -0.84 -3.20
CA SER A 162 -8.98 0.03 -2.30
C SER A 162 -9.18 1.45 -2.86
N TYR A 163 -8.29 1.96 -3.70
CA TYR A 163 -8.45 3.31 -4.28
C TYR A 163 -9.75 3.50 -5.08
N PRO A 164 -10.21 2.55 -5.89
CA PRO A 164 -11.50 2.66 -6.58
C PRO A 164 -12.70 2.75 -5.63
N ILE A 165 -12.61 2.19 -4.41
CA ILE A 165 -13.65 2.36 -3.38
C ILE A 165 -13.72 3.83 -2.97
N TYR A 166 -12.57 4.43 -2.64
CA TYR A 166 -12.50 5.86 -2.34
C TYR A 166 -13.04 6.72 -3.46
N TYR A 167 -12.62 6.46 -4.71
CA TYR A 167 -13.05 7.25 -5.85
C TYR A 167 -14.55 7.21 -6.09
N LYS A 168 -15.18 6.04 -5.97
CA LYS A 168 -16.65 5.92 -6.07
C LYS A 168 -17.34 6.72 -4.97
N ILE A 169 -16.82 6.71 -3.74
CA ILE A 169 -17.37 7.52 -2.65
C ILE A 169 -17.21 9.03 -2.93
N PHE A 170 -16.04 9.49 -3.36
CA PHE A 170 -15.79 10.90 -3.65
C PHE A 170 -16.63 11.40 -4.82
N GLU A 171 -16.71 10.63 -5.92
CA GLU A 171 -17.51 10.98 -7.09
C GLU A 171 -18.99 11.11 -6.74
N ARG A 172 -19.51 10.17 -5.94
CA ARG A 172 -20.91 10.16 -5.54
C ARG A 172 -21.27 11.31 -4.60
N THR A 173 -20.39 11.63 -3.67
CA THR A 173 -20.71 12.54 -2.57
C THR A 173 -20.26 13.98 -2.82
N GLY A 174 -19.21 14.18 -3.61
CA GLY A 174 -18.54 15.48 -3.75
C GLY A 174 -17.93 16.01 -2.45
N LYS A 175 -17.73 15.14 -1.45
CA LYS A 175 -17.29 15.47 -0.08
C LYS A 175 -15.87 14.98 0.19
N LEU A 176 -15.33 15.43 1.32
CA LEU A 176 -13.99 15.09 1.82
C LEU A 176 -12.88 15.46 0.81
N PRO A 177 -12.83 16.73 0.33
CA PRO A 177 -11.88 17.15 -0.68
C PRO A 177 -10.41 16.95 -0.28
N ALA A 178 -10.06 17.09 0.99
CA ALA A 178 -8.71 16.85 1.49
C ALA A 178 -8.35 15.37 1.42
N LEU A 179 -9.29 14.49 1.83
CA LEU A 179 -9.12 13.04 1.73
C LEU A 179 -8.93 12.62 0.27
N ASN A 180 -9.77 13.11 -0.63
CA ASN A 180 -9.68 12.85 -2.07
C ASN A 180 -8.32 13.28 -2.64
N ARG A 181 -7.87 14.50 -2.29
CA ARG A 181 -6.56 14.98 -2.72
C ARG A 181 -5.42 14.11 -2.19
N GLY A 182 -5.45 13.75 -0.92
CA GLY A 182 -4.42 12.92 -0.29
C GLY A 182 -4.34 11.52 -0.89
N ILE A 183 -5.47 10.81 -1.02
CA ILE A 183 -5.54 9.47 -1.64
C ILE A 183 -4.94 9.48 -3.04
N ARG A 184 -5.20 10.51 -3.86
CA ARG A 184 -4.60 10.63 -5.20
C ARG A 184 -3.09 10.87 -5.17
N LEU A 185 -2.60 11.63 -4.20
CA LEU A 185 -1.17 11.87 -4.03
C LEU A 185 -0.45 10.61 -3.54
N ILE A 186 -1.04 9.90 -2.59
CA ILE A 186 -0.58 8.61 -2.07
C ILE A 186 -0.54 7.57 -3.19
N GLN A 187 -1.63 7.37 -3.94
CA GLN A 187 -1.64 6.41 -5.06
C GLN A 187 -0.55 6.72 -6.10
N ARG A 188 -0.27 7.99 -6.36
CA ARG A 188 0.81 8.39 -7.28
C ARG A 188 2.19 8.03 -6.72
N ASP A 189 2.36 8.05 -5.40
CA ASP A 189 3.59 7.61 -4.74
C ASP A 189 3.70 6.08 -4.78
N GLU A 190 2.62 5.35 -4.47
CA GLU A 190 2.53 3.88 -4.58
C GLU A 190 2.89 3.34 -5.96
N ALA A 191 2.54 4.05 -7.05
CA ALA A 191 2.94 3.64 -8.39
C ALA A 191 4.47 3.45 -8.54
N ARG A 192 5.27 4.24 -7.80
CA ARG A 192 6.73 4.06 -7.75
C ARG A 192 7.13 2.91 -6.83
N HIS A 193 6.48 2.77 -5.67
CA HIS A 193 6.75 1.70 -4.71
C HIS A 193 6.51 0.33 -5.35
N ILE A 194 5.34 0.14 -5.95
CA ILE A 194 4.97 -1.07 -6.71
C ILE A 194 5.95 -1.30 -7.87
N GLY A 195 6.27 -0.24 -8.64
CA GLY A 195 7.21 -0.33 -9.75
C GLY A 195 8.61 -0.80 -9.30
N PHE A 196 9.06 -0.37 -8.13
CA PHE A 196 10.30 -0.84 -7.52
C PHE A 196 10.19 -2.29 -7.06
N GLY A 197 9.10 -2.69 -6.41
CA GLY A 197 8.85 -4.09 -6.05
C GLY A 197 8.91 -5.04 -7.24
N VAL A 198 8.23 -4.68 -8.34
CA VAL A 198 8.26 -5.42 -9.62
C VAL A 198 9.69 -5.52 -10.15
N TYR A 199 10.45 -4.42 -10.13
CA TYR A 199 11.86 -4.41 -10.55
C TYR A 199 12.72 -5.40 -9.74
N ILE A 200 12.57 -5.40 -8.41
CA ILE A 200 13.32 -6.31 -7.54
C ILE A 200 12.92 -7.76 -7.81
N LEU A 201 11.62 -8.07 -7.94
CA LEU A 201 11.15 -9.43 -8.23
C LEU A 201 11.64 -9.95 -9.58
N GLN A 202 11.52 -9.14 -10.64
CA GLN A 202 12.00 -9.51 -11.97
C GLN A 202 13.49 -9.82 -11.97
N ARG A 203 14.30 -8.98 -11.30
CA ARG A 203 15.74 -9.20 -11.16
C ARG A 203 16.02 -10.47 -10.35
N LEU A 204 15.35 -10.64 -9.21
CA LEU A 204 15.56 -11.76 -8.30
C LEU A 204 15.25 -13.10 -8.98
N LEU A 205 14.13 -13.20 -9.71
CA LEU A 205 13.76 -14.41 -10.44
C LEU A 205 14.66 -14.68 -11.66
N ALA A 206 15.20 -13.64 -12.30
CA ALA A 206 16.17 -13.80 -13.37
C ALA A 206 17.53 -14.31 -12.85
N GLU A 207 17.98 -13.83 -11.68
CA GLU A 207 19.21 -14.25 -11.02
C GLU A 207 19.09 -15.62 -10.34
N HIS A 208 17.89 -15.96 -9.85
CA HIS A 208 17.59 -17.19 -9.12
C HIS A 208 16.36 -17.91 -9.69
N PRO A 209 16.48 -18.60 -10.84
CA PRO A 209 15.33 -19.23 -11.51
C PRO A 209 14.59 -20.29 -10.69
N HIS A 210 15.25 -20.89 -9.67
CA HIS A 210 14.60 -21.85 -8.77
C HIS A 210 13.50 -21.23 -7.91
N LEU A 211 13.51 -19.91 -7.73
CA LEU A 211 12.51 -19.18 -6.95
C LEU A 211 11.17 -19.01 -7.67
N VAL A 212 11.08 -19.30 -8.97
CA VAL A 212 9.83 -19.16 -9.72
C VAL A 212 8.72 -20.05 -9.14
N GLU A 213 9.07 -21.27 -8.69
CA GLU A 213 8.10 -22.17 -8.06
C GLU A 213 7.57 -21.59 -6.73
N GLN A 214 8.45 -21.01 -5.92
CA GLN A 214 8.06 -20.37 -4.66
C GLN A 214 7.24 -19.11 -4.89
N PHE A 215 7.58 -18.31 -5.90
CA PHE A 215 6.79 -17.14 -6.31
C PHE A 215 5.36 -17.53 -6.67
N GLU A 216 5.18 -18.49 -7.57
CA GLU A 216 3.85 -18.96 -7.99
C GLU A 216 3.06 -19.56 -6.82
N ALA A 217 3.73 -20.35 -5.96
CA ALA A 217 3.11 -20.89 -4.75
C ALA A 217 2.63 -19.78 -3.80
N GLN A 218 3.37 -18.67 -3.68
CA GLN A 218 2.96 -17.53 -2.87
C GLN A 218 1.79 -16.76 -3.48
N VAL A 219 1.75 -16.58 -4.79
CA VAL A 219 0.61 -15.95 -5.46
C VAL A 219 -0.68 -16.75 -5.20
N GLU A 220 -0.63 -18.08 -5.34
CA GLU A 220 -1.78 -18.93 -5.02
C GLU A 220 -2.12 -18.91 -3.52
N ALA A 221 -1.11 -18.86 -2.63
CA ALA A 221 -1.35 -18.71 -1.21
C ALA A 221 -1.96 -17.34 -0.84
N MET A 222 -1.75 -16.30 -1.64
CA MET A 222 -2.32 -14.95 -1.45
C MET A 222 -3.78 -14.85 -1.91
N ARG A 223 -4.23 -15.74 -2.80
CA ARG A 223 -5.58 -15.70 -3.38
C ARG A 223 -6.70 -15.61 -2.34
N PRO A 224 -6.73 -16.43 -1.26
CA PRO A 224 -7.78 -16.31 -0.24
C PRO A 224 -7.79 -14.95 0.46
N PHE A 225 -6.61 -14.33 0.64
CA PHE A 225 -6.51 -13.00 1.25
C PHE A 225 -7.05 -11.91 0.32
N ALA A 226 -6.84 -12.04 -0.99
CA ALA A 226 -7.44 -11.16 -1.98
C ALA A 226 -8.97 -11.32 -2.03
N GLU A 227 -9.48 -12.55 -1.96
CA GLU A 227 -10.93 -12.81 -1.93
C GLU A 227 -11.64 -12.18 -0.74
N ASP A 228 -10.97 -12.16 0.41
CA ASP A 228 -11.49 -11.60 1.65
C ASP A 228 -11.11 -10.12 1.85
N GLY A 229 -10.23 -9.56 1.01
CA GLY A 229 -9.77 -8.17 1.07
C GLY A 229 -10.89 -7.14 1.27
N PRO A 230 -12.00 -7.19 0.51
CA PRO A 230 -13.11 -6.26 0.70
C PRO A 230 -13.74 -6.33 2.10
N ASN A 231 -13.69 -7.45 2.82
CA ASN A 231 -14.25 -7.54 4.17
C ASN A 231 -13.61 -6.53 5.14
N GLN A 232 -12.43 -5.97 4.84
CA GLN A 232 -11.82 -4.92 5.67
C GLN A 232 -12.72 -3.69 5.72
N THR A 233 -13.36 -3.37 4.59
CA THR A 233 -14.24 -2.21 4.43
C THR A 233 -15.70 -2.58 4.68
N PHE A 234 -16.14 -3.73 4.16
CA PHE A 234 -17.56 -4.13 4.15
C PHE A 234 -18.02 -4.87 5.41
N ALA A 235 -17.11 -5.19 6.35
CA ALA A 235 -17.48 -5.89 7.58
C ALA A 235 -18.62 -5.20 8.34
N GLY A 236 -19.69 -5.96 8.61
CA GLY A 236 -20.87 -5.48 9.32
C GLY A 236 -22.02 -5.03 8.41
N PHE A 237 -21.83 -5.04 7.09
CA PHE A 237 -22.90 -4.80 6.11
C PHE A 237 -23.31 -6.13 5.45
N GLU A 238 -24.62 -6.37 5.32
CA GLU A 238 -25.11 -7.46 4.49
C GLU A 238 -24.81 -7.17 3.01
N ARG A 239 -24.69 -8.23 2.19
CA ARG A 239 -24.48 -8.09 0.75
C ARG A 239 -25.58 -7.21 0.12
N GLY A 240 -25.18 -6.23 -0.68
CA GLY A 240 -26.08 -5.29 -1.33
C GLY A 240 -26.66 -4.20 -0.42
N GLN A 241 -26.26 -4.14 0.86
CA GLN A 241 -26.71 -3.11 1.82
C GLN A 241 -25.60 -2.12 2.22
N ALA A 242 -24.41 -2.22 1.62
CA ALA A 242 -23.36 -1.27 1.87
C ALA A 242 -23.74 0.14 1.37
N PRO A 243 -23.41 1.22 2.09
CA PRO A 243 -23.67 2.58 1.64
C PRO A 243 -22.88 2.93 0.38
N PHE A 244 -23.20 4.08 -0.21
CA PHE A 244 -22.57 4.63 -1.42
C PHE A 244 -22.75 3.81 -2.71
N ASP A 245 -23.73 2.90 -2.76
CA ASP A 245 -23.94 1.86 -3.81
C ASP A 245 -22.64 1.09 -4.12
N LEU A 246 -21.87 0.79 -3.08
CA LEU A 246 -20.73 -0.09 -3.20
C LEU A 246 -21.21 -1.53 -3.28
N ASP A 247 -20.71 -2.29 -4.25
CA ASP A 247 -21.05 -3.70 -4.42
C ASP A 247 -19.88 -4.58 -3.96
N TYR A 248 -20.14 -5.46 -3.00
CA TYR A 248 -19.09 -6.31 -2.44
C TYR A 248 -18.43 -7.21 -3.51
N ASP A 249 -19.24 -7.77 -4.41
CA ASP A 249 -18.74 -8.74 -5.40
C ASP A 249 -17.92 -8.04 -6.50
N GLU A 250 -18.27 -6.81 -6.88
CA GLU A 250 -17.46 -5.92 -7.73
C GLU A 250 -16.05 -5.75 -7.14
N TYR A 251 -15.94 -5.39 -5.86
CA TYR A 251 -14.64 -5.17 -5.23
C TYR A 251 -13.90 -6.47 -4.94
N ARG A 252 -14.60 -7.56 -4.61
CA ARG A 252 -13.95 -8.89 -4.50
C ARG A 252 -13.29 -9.28 -5.81
N GLN A 253 -13.98 -9.06 -6.93
CA GLN A 253 -13.40 -9.32 -8.24
C GLN A 253 -12.20 -8.41 -8.51
N LEU A 254 -12.29 -7.13 -8.15
CA LEU A 254 -11.18 -6.19 -8.32
C LEU A 254 -9.90 -6.61 -7.56
N TYR A 255 -10.01 -7.09 -6.31
CA TYR A 255 -8.85 -7.61 -5.57
C TYR A 255 -8.21 -8.82 -6.28
N LEU A 256 -9.03 -9.72 -6.83
CA LEU A 256 -8.55 -10.87 -7.60
C LEU A 256 -7.90 -10.45 -8.92
N ASP A 257 -8.48 -9.47 -9.60
CA ASP A 257 -7.93 -8.91 -10.83
C ASP A 257 -6.58 -8.26 -10.56
N LYS A 258 -6.44 -7.49 -9.46
CA LYS A 258 -5.17 -6.90 -9.04
C LYS A 258 -4.10 -7.92 -8.71
N LEU A 259 -4.47 -9.03 -8.08
CA LEU A 259 -3.53 -10.14 -7.83
C LEU A 259 -2.98 -10.72 -9.14
N GLU A 260 -3.85 -10.91 -10.14
CA GLU A 260 -3.45 -11.43 -11.45
C GLU A 260 -2.68 -10.39 -12.29
N GLU A 261 -3.06 -9.11 -12.25
CA GLU A 261 -2.30 -8.01 -12.86
C GLU A 261 -0.87 -7.95 -12.31
N MET A 262 -0.73 -8.01 -10.98
CA MET A 262 0.58 -8.05 -10.33
C MET A 262 1.39 -9.27 -10.76
N ARG A 263 0.78 -10.46 -10.81
CA ARG A 263 1.42 -11.68 -11.30
C ARG A 263 1.91 -11.52 -12.75
N GLN A 264 1.07 -11.01 -13.64
CA GLN A 264 1.41 -10.80 -15.06
C GLN A 264 2.55 -9.80 -15.24
N SER A 265 2.58 -8.73 -14.44
CA SER A 265 3.63 -7.70 -14.50
C SER A 265 5.05 -8.27 -14.27
N ILE A 266 5.18 -9.38 -13.53
CA ILE A 266 6.47 -10.04 -13.30
C ILE A 266 6.99 -10.72 -14.56
N TYR A 267 6.11 -11.21 -15.43
CA TYR A 267 6.47 -11.95 -16.64
C TYR A 267 6.56 -11.08 -17.91
N ASP A 268 5.90 -9.92 -17.93
CA ASP A 268 5.80 -9.09 -19.13
C ASP A 268 7.13 -8.44 -19.57
N GLY A 269 8.19 -8.50 -18.74
CA GLY A 269 9.54 -8.02 -19.05
C GLY A 269 9.66 -6.52 -19.33
N ARG A 270 8.54 -5.81 -19.39
CA ARG A 270 8.45 -4.36 -19.36
C ARG A 270 8.36 -3.99 -17.89
N LEU A 271 9.44 -3.42 -17.36
CA LEU A 271 9.29 -2.55 -16.20
C LEU A 271 8.15 -1.60 -16.57
N ALA A 272 7.06 -1.61 -15.79
CA ALA A 272 5.99 -0.66 -15.96
C ALA A 272 6.65 0.70 -16.17
N ALA A 273 6.15 1.49 -17.12
CA ALA A 273 6.63 2.84 -17.34
C ALA A 273 6.21 3.72 -16.14
N ALA A 274 6.70 3.38 -14.95
CA ALA A 274 6.63 4.13 -13.72
C ALA A 274 7.69 5.24 -13.85
N VAL A 275 7.37 6.19 -14.72
CA VAL A 275 7.77 7.58 -14.54
C VAL A 275 6.51 8.38 -14.39
#